data_AF-A0A839ALD9-F1
#
_entry.id   AF-A0A839ALD9-F1
#
_cell.length_a   1.000
_cell.length_b   1.000
_cell.length_c   1.000
_cell.angle_alpha   90.00
_cell.angle_beta   90.00
_cell.angle_gamma   90.00
#
_symmetry.space_group_name_H-M   'P 1'
#
loop_
_entity.id
_entity.type
_entity.pdbx_description
1 polymer ?
#
loop_
_entity_poly.entity_id
_entity_poly.type
_entity_poly.pdbx_seq_one_letter_code
_entity_poly.pdbx_strand_id
1 'polypeptide(L)'
;MILKEIVYAPTAVKQLIYKFNNENLTKIEFIETEIMDGTPFVTMDFKDTPAELIYKFAYKLGSLQKYLAMKGDSWLPLDQYPFPPES
;
A
#
# COMPACT_ATOMS: atom_id res chain seq x y z
N MET A 1 0.86 -15.34 -9.69
CA MET A 1 1.28 -13.93 -9.61
C MET A 1 0.10 -13.06 -10.02
N ILE A 2 -0.32 -12.12 -9.17
CA ILE A 2 -1.33 -11.11 -9.51
C ILE A 2 -0.65 -9.76 -9.35
N LEU A 3 -0.29 -9.14 -10.47
CA LEU A 3 0.29 -7.80 -10.50
C LEU A 3 -0.86 -6.78 -10.56
N LYS A 4 -0.81 -5.72 -9.75
CA LYS A 4 -1.76 -4.60 -9.83
C LYS A 4 -1.02 -3.28 -9.78
N GLU A 5 -1.39 -2.39 -10.68
CA GLU A 5 -0.93 -1.00 -10.78
C GLU A 5 -2.04 -0.07 -10.29
N ILE A 6 -1.74 0.84 -9.35
CA ILE A 6 -2.78 1.71 -8.78
C ILE A 6 -2.24 3.10 -8.37
N VAL A 7 -3.04 4.13 -8.59
CA VAL A 7 -2.73 5.54 -8.23
C VAL A 7 -2.73 5.76 -6.72
N TYR A 8 -1.58 6.04 -6.10
CA TYR A 8 -1.49 6.35 -4.67
C TYR A 8 -0.24 7.12 -4.27
N ALA A 9 -0.28 7.74 -3.08
CA ALA A 9 0.90 8.23 -2.39
C ALA A 9 1.84 7.04 -2.06
N PRO A 10 3.02 6.92 -2.71
CA PRO A 10 3.84 5.71 -2.62
C PRO A 10 4.29 5.37 -1.20
N THR A 11 4.57 6.41 -0.42
CA THR A 11 4.96 6.32 0.99
C THR A 11 3.89 5.63 1.83
N ALA A 12 2.62 6.02 1.68
CA ALA A 12 1.50 5.42 2.40
C ALA A 12 1.30 3.94 2.02
N VAL A 13 1.53 3.59 0.75
CA VAL A 13 1.45 2.19 0.30
C VAL A 13 2.52 1.33 0.98
N LYS A 14 3.76 1.83 1.07
CA LYS A 14 4.84 1.11 1.79
C LYS A 14 4.50 0.87 3.26
N GLN A 15 3.98 1.89 3.95
CA GLN A 15 3.55 1.75 5.35
C GLN A 15 2.40 0.72 5.50
N LEU A 16 1.43 0.75 4.58
CA LEU A 16 0.32 -0.19 4.59
C LEU A 16 0.77 -1.63 4.34
N ILE A 17 1.64 -1.86 3.34
CA ILE A 17 2.17 -3.19 3.03
C ILE A 17 2.87 -3.79 4.26
N TYR A 18 3.76 -3.01 4.89
CA TYR A 18 4.48 -3.48 6.07
C TYR A 18 3.54 -3.89 7.20
N LYS A 19 2.59 -3.02 7.56
CA LYS A 19 1.60 -3.32 8.59
C LYS A 19 0.74 -4.53 8.22
N PHE A 20 0.24 -4.60 6.99
CA PHE A 20 -0.67 -5.66 6.57
C PHE A 20 0.01 -7.03 6.54
N ASN A 21 1.27 -7.10 6.10
CA ASN A 21 2.08 -8.32 6.14
C ASN A 21 2.26 -8.82 7.58
N ASN A 22 2.57 -7.93 8.52
CA ASN A 22 2.72 -8.31 9.94
C ASN A 22 1.39 -8.77 10.56
N GLU A 23 0.27 -8.12 10.22
CA GLU A 23 -1.06 -8.45 10.77
C GLU A 23 -1.65 -9.75 10.21
N ASN A 24 -1.35 -10.12 8.96
CA ASN A 24 -2.05 -11.19 8.24
C ASN A 24 -1.10 -12.29 7.72
N LEU A 25 0.19 -12.24 8.10
CA LEU A 25 1.24 -13.18 7.67
C LEU A 25 1.35 -13.31 6.14
N THR A 26 1.16 -12.20 5.42
CA THR A 26 1.30 -12.14 3.96
C THR A 26 2.70 -11.71 3.54
N LYS A 27 3.01 -11.87 2.25
CA LYS A 27 4.29 -11.47 1.63
C LYS A 27 4.06 -10.52 0.47
N ILE A 28 3.17 -9.54 0.66
CA ILE A 28 2.91 -8.52 -0.36
C ILE A 28 4.18 -7.68 -0.50
N GLU A 29 4.64 -7.49 -1.73
CA GLU A 29 5.84 -6.73 -2.03
C GLU A 29 5.50 -5.47 -2.82
N PHE A 30 6.15 -4.38 -2.44
CA PHE A 30 6.18 -3.16 -3.23
C PHE A 30 7.24 -3.33 -4.31
N ILE A 31 6.85 -3.23 -5.58
CA ILE A 31 7.77 -3.43 -6.71
C ILE A 31 8.36 -2.09 -7.13
N GLU A 32 7.51 -1.16 -7.57
CA GLU A 32 7.98 0.11 -8.10
C GLU A 32 6.90 1.20 -8.03
N THR A 33 7.32 2.42 -8.36
CA THR A 33 6.42 3.56 -8.59
C THR A 33 6.73 4.17 -9.92
N GLU A 34 5.70 4.40 -10.71
CA GLU A 34 5.77 5.11 -11.98
C GLU A 34 4.97 6.41 -11.88
N ILE A 35 5.41 7.47 -12.56
CA ILE A 35 4.65 8.71 -12.65
C ILE A 35 4.08 8.81 -14.06
N MET A 36 2.75 8.77 -14.18
CA MET A 36 2.03 8.94 -15.44
C MET A 36 1.18 10.20 -15.35
N ASP A 37 1.37 11.16 -16.26
CA ASP A 37 0.65 12.44 -16.28
C ASP A 37 0.66 13.18 -14.92
N GLY A 38 1.81 13.17 -14.24
CA GLY A 38 1.98 13.79 -12.92
C GLY A 38 1.34 13.01 -11.76
N THR A 39 0.78 11.84 -12.04
CA THR A 39 0.09 10.99 -11.06
C THR A 39 0.95 9.77 -10.71
N PRO A 40 1.21 9.48 -9.43
CA PRO A 40 1.99 8.33 -9.01
C PRO A 40 1.15 7.04 -9.04
N PHE A 41 1.63 6.03 -9.77
CA PHE A 41 1.12 4.67 -9.83
C PHE A 41 2.10 3.74 -9.11
N VAL A 42 1.56 2.82 -8.32
CA VAL A 42 2.33 1.85 -7.53
C VAL A 42 2.02 0.45 -8.00
N THR A 43 3.08 -0.32 -8.27
CA THR A 43 2.99 -1.73 -8.62
C THR A 43 3.30 -2.59 -7.40
N MET A 44 2.43 -3.57 -7.13
CA MET A 44 2.58 -4.52 -6.02
C MET A 44 2.45 -5.95 -6.50
N ASP A 45 3.19 -6.85 -5.85
CA ASP A 45 3.04 -8.30 -6.01
C ASP A 45 2.40 -8.90 -4.76
N PHE A 46 1.26 -9.55 -4.92
CA PHE A 46 0.49 -10.19 -3.84
C PHE A 46 0.91 -11.65 -3.59
N LYS A 47 2.20 -12.00 -3.74
CA LYS A 47 2.75 -13.36 -3.64
C LYS A 47 1.98 -14.27 -2.66
N ASP A 48 1.45 -15.37 -3.17
CA ASP A 48 0.69 -16.40 -2.44
C ASP A 48 -0.38 -15.87 -1.48
N THR A 49 -0.88 -14.66 -1.70
CA THR A 49 -1.87 -14.02 -0.85
C THR A 49 -3.27 -14.47 -1.26
N PRO A 50 -4.07 -15.06 -0.36
CA PRO A 50 -5.45 -15.43 -0.64
C PRO A 50 -6.28 -14.27 -1.16
N ALA A 51 -7.19 -14.54 -2.10
CA ALA A 51 -8.03 -13.52 -2.73
C ALA A 51 -8.78 -12.65 -1.71
N GLU A 52 -9.28 -13.24 -0.62
CA GLU A 52 -9.94 -12.52 0.49
C GLU A 52 -9.04 -11.43 1.08
N LEU A 53 -7.76 -11.75 1.32
CA LEU A 53 -6.79 -10.79 1.86
C LEU A 53 -6.43 -9.72 0.82
N ILE A 54 -6.41 -10.05 -0.47
CA ILE A 54 -6.25 -9.06 -1.55
C ILE A 54 -7.42 -8.07 -1.54
N TYR A 55 -8.66 -8.54 -1.39
CA TYR A 55 -9.83 -7.66 -1.29
C TYR A 55 -9.79 -6.79 -0.03
N LYS A 56 -9.44 -7.38 1.12
CA LYS A 56 -9.27 -6.65 2.39
C LYS A 56 -8.19 -5.56 2.28
N PHE A 57 -7.06 -5.88 1.64
CA PHE A 57 -5.98 -4.94 1.38
C PHE A 57 -6.46 -3.79 0.48
N ALA A 58 -7.09 -4.10 -0.66
CA ALA A 58 -7.59 -3.11 -1.60
C ALA A 58 -8.63 -2.16 -0.96
N TYR A 59 -9.52 -2.70 -0.13
CA TYR A 59 -10.50 -1.91 0.62
C TYR A 59 -9.84 -0.95 1.63
N LYS A 60 -8.86 -1.45 2.41
CA LYS A 60 -8.09 -0.62 3.34
C LYS A 60 -7.33 0.48 2.59
N LEU A 61 -6.70 0.13 1.47
CA LEU A 61 -5.93 1.05 0.64
C LEU A 61 -6.78 2.21 0.13
N GLY A 62 -7.95 1.94 -0.47
CA GLY A 62 -8.87 2.98 -0.93
C GLY A 62 -9.41 3.87 0.20
N SER A 63 -9.68 3.28 1.37
CA SER A 63 -10.13 4.03 2.55
C SER A 63 -9.05 5.01 3.05
N LEU A 64 -7.79 4.57 3.05
CA LEU A 64 -6.64 5.39 3.48
C LEU A 64 -6.32 6.50 2.48
N GLN A 65 -6.47 6.25 1.18
CA GLN A 65 -6.32 7.31 0.17
C GLN A 65 -7.37 8.40 0.33
N LYS A 66 -8.63 8.02 0.58
CA LYS A 66 -9.68 9.00 0.88
C LYS A 66 -9.33 9.83 2.11
N TYR A 67 -8.85 9.18 3.17
CA TYR A 67 -8.39 9.87 4.38
C TYR A 67 -7.27 10.88 4.09
N LEU A 68 -6.23 10.46 3.36
CA LEU A 68 -5.09 11.32 3.01
C LEU A 68 -5.51 12.48 2.12
N ALA A 69 -6.36 12.25 1.12
CA ALA A 69 -6.89 13.29 0.23
C ALA A 69 -7.71 14.34 1.00
N MET A 70 -8.49 13.92 2.01
CA MET A 70 -9.23 14.85 2.87
C MET A 70 -8.33 15.70 3.77
N LYS A 71 -7.14 15.18 4.12
CA LYS A 71 -6.17 15.85 5.00
C LYS A 71 -5.13 16.68 4.26
N GLY A 72 -4.90 16.39 2.98
CA GLY A 72 -3.80 16.96 2.20
C GLY A 72 -2.43 16.34 2.55
N ASP A 73 -2.43 15.14 3.14
CA ASP A 73 -1.22 14.46 3.61
C ASP A 73 -0.73 13.41 2.61
N SER A 74 0.58 13.13 2.63
CA SER A 74 1.23 12.15 1.73
C SER A 74 1.66 10.85 2.44
N TRP A 75 1.49 10.76 3.76
CA TRP A 75 1.85 9.58 4.56
C TRP A 75 0.86 9.32 5.69
N LEU A 76 0.82 8.08 6.15
CA LEU A 76 -0.04 7.64 7.25
C LEU A 76 0.57 7.97 8.62
N PRO A 77 -0.25 8.09 9.68
CA PRO A 77 0.25 8.31 11.04
C PRO A 77 1.25 7.22 11.47
N LEU A 78 2.45 7.62 11.89
CA LEU A 78 3.58 6.69 12.14
C LEU A 78 3.36 5.77 13.34
N ASP A 79 2.60 6.23 14.32
CA ASP A 79 2.19 5.46 15.50
C ASP A 79 1.32 4.24 15.12
N GLN A 80 0.53 4.37 14.07
CA GLN A 80 -0.36 3.32 13.58
C GLN A 80 0.21 2.56 12.39
N TYR A 81 0.96 3.24 11.53
CA TYR A 81 1.48 2.74 10.27
C TYR A 81 3.00 3.00 10.19
N PRO A 82 3.80 2.23 10.93
CA PRO A 82 5.25 2.38 10.90
C PRO A 82 5.81 2.02 9.53
N PHE A 83 6.99 2.54 9.23
CA PHE A 83 7.80 2.04 8.12
C PHE A 83 8.42 0.68 8.47
N PRO A 84 8.73 -0.16 7.46
CA PRO A 84 9.62 -1.28 7.68
C PRO A 84 10.98 -0.79 8.22
N PRO A 85 11.67 -1.58 9.05
CA PRO A 85 13.02 -1.24 9.49
C PRO A 85 13.95 -1.08 8.28
N GLU A 86 14.87 -0.12 8.37
CA GLU A 86 15.94 0.01 7.38
C GLU A 86 16.80 -1.26 7.41
N SER A 87 17.05 -1.84 6.23
CA SER A 87 17.86 -3.06 6.06
C SER A 87 19.35 -2.74 5.98
#